data_AF-A0A9Q0NI23-F1
#
_entry.id   AF-A0A9Q0NI23-F1
#
_cell.length_a   1.000
_cell.length_b   1.000
_cell.length_c   1.000
_cell.angle_alpha   90.00
_cell.angle_beta   90.00
_cell.angle_gamma   90.00
#
_symmetry.space_group_name_H-M   'P 1'
#
loop_
_entity.id
_entity.type
_entity.pdbx_description
1 polymer ?
#
loop_
_entity_poly.entity_id
_entity_poly.type
_entity_poly.pdbx_seq_one_letter_code
_entity_poly.pdbx_strand_id
1 'polypeptide(L)'
;MALVFFISLAVVITFLGLLELLYSGLVLKPERLRSALRKQGIRGPGPSLLLGNISEIRKSQSTTVKASTNEPPLFHNCAATLFPFFEQWRKQYGPVFVFSLGNTQILYVSQADVVREITTCTSLEFGKPSYQQRELGPLLGQGILTSNGKVWAHQRKILAPELYTDKVKGMMSLIAESTTVLLSSWKSRIEKEGGVAEIKIDEGGNVQEKSIHRNSWHEIYAHQEK
;
A
#
# COMPACT_ATOMS: atom_id res chain seq x y z
N MET A 1 -29.11 -48.59 -10.63
CA MET A 1 -30.01 -47.67 -9.91
C MET A 1 -29.47 -47.27 -8.55
N ALA A 2 -29.21 -48.21 -7.62
CA ALA A 2 -28.70 -47.86 -6.27
C ALA A 2 -27.36 -47.12 -6.27
N LEU A 3 -26.38 -47.55 -7.07
CA LEU A 3 -25.07 -46.88 -7.16
C LEU A 3 -25.18 -45.41 -7.60
N VAL A 4 -26.02 -45.12 -8.61
CA VAL A 4 -26.26 -43.76 -9.12
C VAL A 4 -26.90 -42.88 -8.04
N PHE A 5 -27.80 -43.45 -7.24
CA PHE A 5 -28.43 -42.74 -6.12
C PHE A 5 -27.41 -42.37 -5.03
N PHE A 6 -26.54 -43.30 -4.62
CA PHE A 6 -25.49 -43.02 -3.63
C PHE A 6 -24.49 -41.98 -4.12
N ILE A 7 -24.10 -42.03 -5.39
CA ILE A 7 -23.23 -41.01 -6.00
C ILE A 7 -23.91 -39.65 -6.00
N SER A 8 -25.19 -39.58 -6.41
CA SER A 8 -25.95 -38.34 -6.39
C SER A 8 -26.07 -37.74 -4.98
N LEU A 9 -26.35 -38.57 -3.97
CA LEU A 9 -26.42 -38.12 -2.57
C LEU A 9 -25.08 -37.60 -2.07
N ALA A 10 -23.98 -38.29 -2.40
CA ALA A 10 -22.63 -37.84 -2.03
C ALA A 10 -22.28 -36.49 -2.67
N VAL A 11 -22.64 -36.27 -3.93
CA VAL A 11 -22.44 -34.98 -4.63
C VAL A 11 -23.26 -33.86 -3.99
N VAL A 12 -24.50 -34.13 -3.58
CA VAL A 12 -25.33 -33.13 -2.90
C VAL A 12 -24.74 -32.75 -1.55
N ILE A 13 -24.28 -33.72 -0.76
CA ILE A 13 -23.68 -33.46 0.56
C ILE A 13 -22.39 -32.64 0.41
N THR A 14 -21.52 -32.98 -0.55
CA THR A 14 -20.29 -32.21 -0.77
C THR A 14 -20.59 -30.80 -1.26
N PHE A 15 -21.60 -30.63 -2.12
CA PHE A 15 -22.05 -29.32 -2.59
C PHE A 15 -22.61 -28.47 -1.45
N LEU A 16 -23.48 -29.02 -0.60
CA LEU A 16 -24.02 -28.32 0.57
C LEU A 16 -22.93 -27.93 1.56
N GLY A 17 -21.99 -28.83 1.84
CA GLY A 17 -20.83 -28.53 2.69
C GLY A 17 -19.94 -27.43 2.10
N LEU A 18 -19.74 -27.42 0.79
CA LEU A 18 -19.00 -26.35 0.10
C LEU A 18 -19.74 -25.02 0.20
N LEU A 19 -21.06 -25.00 0.01
CA LEU A 19 -21.89 -23.80 0.16
C LEU A 19 -21.84 -23.24 1.58
N GLU A 20 -21.92 -24.09 2.60
CA GLU A 20 -21.82 -23.67 4.00
C GLU A 20 -20.43 -23.10 4.31
N LEU A 21 -19.37 -23.74 3.81
CA LEU A 21 -18.00 -23.25 3.96
C LEU A 21 -17.81 -21.88 3.29
N LEU A 22 -18.32 -21.72 2.06
CA LEU A 22 -18.27 -20.47 1.31
C LEU A 22 -19.08 -19.37 2.01
N TYR A 23 -20.32 -19.66 2.42
CA TYR A 23 -21.17 -18.70 3.14
C TYR A 23 -20.55 -18.28 4.47
N SER A 24 -20.06 -19.24 5.25
CA SER A 24 -19.40 -18.99 6.52
C SER A 24 -18.15 -18.12 6.35
N GLY A 25 -17.36 -18.40 5.31
CA GLY A 25 -16.15 -17.66 4.99
C GLY A 25 -16.40 -16.25 4.46
N LEU A 26 -17.31 -16.10 3.50
CA LEU A 26 -17.47 -14.89 2.68
C LEU A 26 -18.54 -13.93 3.20
N VAL A 27 -19.46 -14.39 4.06
CA VAL A 27 -20.58 -13.58 4.56
C VAL A 27 -20.59 -13.56 6.08
N LEU A 28 -20.57 -14.71 6.74
CA LEU A 28 -20.79 -14.78 8.18
C LEU A 28 -19.64 -14.17 8.99
N LYS A 29 -18.39 -14.55 8.68
CA LYS A 29 -17.19 -14.03 9.35
C LYS A 29 -17.04 -12.50 9.23
N PRO A 30 -17.07 -11.88 8.03
CA PRO A 30 -16.92 -10.44 7.90
C PRO A 30 -18.08 -9.68 8.58
N GLU A 31 -19.32 -10.16 8.48
CA GLU A 31 -20.47 -9.51 9.11
C GLU A 31 -20.43 -9.60 10.64
N ARG A 32 -19.92 -10.69 11.21
CA ARG A 32 -19.71 -10.79 12.66
C ARG A 32 -18.74 -9.71 13.16
N LEU A 33 -17.62 -9.51 12.47
CA LEU A 33 -16.64 -8.48 12.81
C LEU A 33 -17.22 -7.07 12.65
N ARG A 34 -17.91 -6.79 11.54
CA ARG A 34 -18.59 -5.50 11.34
C ARG A 34 -19.67 -5.25 12.38
N SER A 35 -20.44 -6.28 12.76
CA SER A 35 -21.48 -6.18 13.78
C SER A 35 -20.87 -5.86 15.16
N ALA A 36 -19.74 -6.47 15.51
CA ALA A 36 -19.01 -6.14 16.74
C ALA A 36 -18.54 -4.68 16.75
N LEU A 37 -17.93 -4.19 15.66
CA LEU A 37 -17.51 -2.79 15.51
C LEU A 37 -18.71 -1.82 15.54
N ARG A 38 -19.84 -2.21 14.94
CA ARG A 38 -21.08 -1.42 14.95
C ARG A 38 -21.64 -1.26 16.36
N LYS A 39 -21.55 -2.30 17.21
CA LYS A 39 -21.92 -2.23 18.63
C LYS A 39 -21.03 -1.27 19.41
N GLN A 40 -19.78 -1.09 19.00
CA GLN A 40 -18.85 -0.10 19.55
C GLN A 40 -19.06 1.32 18.97
N GLY A 41 -20.07 1.51 18.12
CA GLY A 41 -20.38 2.80 17.48
C GLY A 41 -19.62 3.08 16.18
N ILE A 42 -18.72 2.19 15.76
CA ILE A 42 -17.94 2.34 14.52
C ILE A 42 -18.80 1.93 13.33
N ARG A 43 -19.12 2.89 12.46
CA ARG A 43 -19.92 2.68 11.25
C ARG A 43 -19.04 2.77 10.01
N GLY A 44 -19.61 2.54 8.84
CA GLY A 44 -18.91 2.70 7.56
C GLY A 44 -19.76 2.25 6.38
N PRO A 45 -19.25 2.38 5.15
CA PRO A 45 -19.99 2.04 3.94
C PRO A 45 -20.33 0.55 3.92
N GLY A 46 -21.53 0.21 3.44
CA GLY A 46 -21.97 -1.18 3.30
C GLY A 46 -21.14 -1.92 2.24
N PRO A 47 -20.64 -3.13 2.53
CA PRO A 47 -19.86 -3.88 1.55
C PRO A 47 -20.75 -4.55 0.50
N SER A 48 -20.32 -4.59 -0.76
CA SER A 48 -20.89 -5.50 -1.75
C SER A 48 -20.37 -6.93 -1.52
N LEU A 49 -21.18 -7.93 -1.88
CA LEU A 49 -20.74 -9.33 -1.84
C LEU A 49 -19.47 -9.51 -2.70
N LEU A 50 -18.49 -10.26 -2.19
CA LEU A 50 -17.18 -10.58 -2.78
C LEU A 50 -16.19 -9.42 -2.97
N LEU A 51 -16.63 -8.26 -3.45
CA LEU A 51 -15.77 -7.11 -3.78
C LEU A 51 -15.66 -6.07 -2.64
N GLY A 52 -16.52 -6.13 -1.62
CA GLY A 52 -16.54 -5.14 -0.56
C GLY A 52 -16.82 -3.73 -1.10
N ASN A 53 -15.89 -2.80 -0.91
CA ASN A 53 -15.99 -1.41 -1.38
C ASN A 53 -15.07 -1.10 -2.58
N ILE A 54 -14.43 -2.12 -3.19
CA ILE A 54 -13.46 -1.93 -4.28
C ILE A 54 -14.07 -1.20 -5.49
N SER A 55 -15.32 -1.54 -5.84
CA SER A 55 -16.01 -0.88 -6.96
C SER A 55 -16.24 0.61 -6.72
N GLU A 56 -16.63 0.98 -5.49
CA GLU A 56 -16.86 2.38 -5.08
C GLU A 56 -15.55 3.17 -5.10
N ILE A 57 -14.46 2.56 -4.59
CA ILE A 57 -13.11 3.13 -4.65
C ILE A 57 -12.71 3.40 -6.10
N ARG A 58 -12.84 2.41 -6.98
CA ARG A 58 -12.48 2.54 -8.42
C ARG A 58 -13.33 3.61 -9.12
N LYS A 59 -14.62 3.69 -8.80
CA LYS A 59 -15.53 4.68 -9.38
C LYS A 59 -15.11 6.10 -9.00
N SER A 60 -14.83 6.34 -7.72
CA SER A 60 -14.42 7.66 -7.21
C SER A 60 -13.11 8.18 -7.82
N GLN A 61 -12.15 7.28 -8.06
CA GLN A 61 -10.89 7.62 -8.74
C GLN A 61 -11.14 8.02 -10.20
N SER A 62 -11.98 7.27 -10.92
CA SER A 62 -12.28 7.58 -12.32
C SER A 62 -13.00 8.92 -12.52
N THR A 63 -13.81 9.35 -11.56
CA THR A 63 -14.49 10.66 -11.60
C THR A 63 -13.53 11.82 -11.31
N THR A 64 -12.58 11.63 -10.40
CA THR A 64 -11.63 12.68 -10.01
C THR A 64 -10.57 12.93 -11.09
N VAL A 65 -10.06 11.87 -11.73
CA VAL A 65 -9.13 11.99 -12.86
C VAL A 65 -9.77 12.73 -14.05
N LYS A 66 -11.09 12.61 -14.25
CA LYS A 66 -11.81 13.33 -15.32
C LYS A 66 -12.10 14.80 -14.99
N ALA A 67 -12.12 15.18 -13.71
CA ALA A 67 -12.43 16.54 -13.26
C ALA A 67 -11.18 17.41 -13.05
N SER A 68 -10.00 16.80 -12.90
CA SER A 68 -8.73 17.46 -12.57
C SER A 68 -8.02 18.16 -13.75
N THR A 69 -8.66 18.30 -14.90
CA THR A 69 -7.96 18.77 -16.12
C THR A 69 -7.67 20.28 -16.14
N ASN A 70 -8.24 21.10 -15.24
CA ASN A 70 -8.29 22.54 -15.46
C ASN A 70 -7.76 23.47 -14.33
N GLU A 71 -7.36 22.99 -13.14
CA GLU A 71 -6.81 23.92 -12.12
C GLU A 71 -5.63 23.33 -11.31
N PRO A 72 -4.58 24.14 -11.02
CA PRO A 72 -3.44 23.69 -10.24
C PRO A 72 -3.86 23.48 -8.77
N PRO A 73 -3.55 22.31 -8.17
CA PRO A 73 -3.95 22.04 -6.80
C PRO A 73 -3.19 22.95 -5.83
N LEU A 74 -3.94 23.76 -5.08
CA LEU A 74 -3.42 24.55 -3.97
C LEU A 74 -2.88 23.57 -2.90
N PHE A 75 -1.55 23.59 -2.70
CA PHE A 75 -0.75 22.57 -2.02
C PHE A 75 -1.02 22.40 -0.51
N HIS A 76 -2.21 21.96 -0.10
CA HIS A 76 -2.47 21.64 1.32
C HIS A 76 -3.29 20.37 1.57
N ASN A 77 -3.89 19.75 0.54
CA ASN A 77 -4.69 18.52 0.74
C ASN A 77 -4.52 17.50 -0.39
N CYS A 78 -3.28 17.09 -0.67
CA CYS A 78 -2.98 16.07 -1.69
C CYS A 78 -3.67 14.73 -1.40
N ALA A 79 -3.87 14.39 -0.12
CA ALA A 79 -4.51 13.14 0.27
C ALA A 79 -5.97 13.06 -0.20
N ALA A 80 -6.74 14.15 -0.12
CA ALA A 80 -8.12 14.16 -0.61
C ALA A 80 -8.19 14.06 -2.14
N THR A 81 -7.21 14.62 -2.86
CA THR A 81 -7.12 14.49 -4.32
C THR A 81 -6.77 13.07 -4.74
N LEU A 82 -5.83 12.43 -4.04
CA LEU A 82 -5.39 11.06 -4.34
C LEU A 82 -6.42 10.01 -3.91
N PHE A 83 -7.12 10.24 -2.80
CA PHE A 83 -8.06 9.30 -2.19
C PHE A 83 -9.41 9.98 -1.85
N PRO A 84 -10.17 10.42 -2.87
CA PRO A 84 -11.41 11.18 -2.69
C PRO A 84 -12.49 10.40 -1.91
N PHE A 85 -12.51 9.08 -2.04
CA PHE A 85 -13.43 8.20 -1.32
C PHE A 85 -13.20 8.18 0.19
N PHE A 86 -11.94 8.26 0.66
CA PHE A 86 -11.67 8.34 2.09
C PHE A 86 -12.20 9.64 2.68
N GLU A 87 -12.06 10.74 1.95
CA GLU A 87 -12.59 12.03 2.38
C GLU A 87 -14.12 12.03 2.42
N GLN A 88 -14.77 11.42 1.41
CA GLN A 88 -16.22 11.25 1.39
C GLN A 88 -16.72 10.42 2.58
N TRP A 89 -16.11 9.27 2.85
CA TRP A 89 -16.49 8.42 3.97
C TRP A 89 -16.17 9.05 5.31
N ARG A 90 -15.06 9.79 5.43
CA ARG A 90 -14.71 10.54 6.63
C ARG A 90 -15.78 11.59 6.97
N LYS A 91 -16.30 12.31 5.96
CA LYS A 91 -17.40 13.27 6.15
C LYS A 91 -18.71 12.59 6.57
N GLN A 92 -18.98 11.38 6.07
CA GLN A 92 -20.23 10.67 6.32
C GLN A 92 -20.24 9.86 7.63
N TYR A 93 -19.13 9.23 7.98
CA TYR A 93 -19.02 8.27 9.08
C TYR A 93 -18.11 8.74 10.22
N GLY A 94 -17.38 9.84 10.02
CA GLY A 94 -16.47 10.43 11.01
C GLY A 94 -15.00 10.01 10.81
N PRO A 95 -14.11 10.42 11.73
CA PRO A 95 -12.66 10.17 11.62
C PRO A 95 -12.26 8.71 11.85
N VAL A 96 -13.18 7.85 12.28
CA VAL A 96 -12.97 6.41 12.45
C VAL A 96 -14.14 5.68 11.81
N PHE A 97 -13.85 4.83 10.83
CA PHE A 97 -14.88 4.06 10.13
C PHE A 97 -14.34 2.73 9.60
N VAL A 98 -15.23 1.79 9.28
CA VAL A 98 -14.87 0.47 8.74
C VAL A 98 -15.33 0.29 7.29
N PHE A 99 -14.43 -0.14 6.43
CA PHE A 99 -14.73 -0.49 5.03
C PHE A 99 -14.17 -1.88 4.70
N SER A 100 -14.52 -2.42 3.54
CA SER A 100 -14.10 -3.76 3.14
C SER A 100 -13.32 -3.75 1.83
N LEU A 101 -12.20 -4.48 1.77
CA LEU A 101 -11.53 -4.83 0.52
C LEU A 101 -11.75 -6.33 0.29
N GLY A 102 -12.68 -6.64 -0.61
CA GLY A 102 -13.21 -7.99 -0.74
C GLY A 102 -13.78 -8.48 0.58
N ASN A 103 -13.25 -9.61 1.08
CA ASN A 103 -13.66 -10.19 2.35
C ASN A 103 -12.92 -9.62 3.59
N THR A 104 -11.91 -8.77 3.38
CA THR A 104 -11.09 -8.21 4.45
C THR A 104 -11.72 -6.94 4.99
N GLN A 105 -11.96 -6.87 6.29
CA GLN A 105 -12.46 -5.67 6.96
C GLN A 105 -11.29 -4.79 7.39
N ILE A 106 -11.36 -3.51 7.05
CA ILE A 106 -10.31 -2.53 7.34
C ILE A 106 -10.89 -1.39 8.17
N LEU A 107 -10.25 -1.15 9.32
CA LEU A 107 -10.54 0.00 10.16
C LEU A 107 -9.68 1.18 9.69
N TYR A 108 -10.35 2.25 9.26
CA TYR A 108 -9.72 3.52 8.99
C TYR A 108 -9.72 4.37 10.26
N VAL A 109 -8.57 4.99 10.55
CA VAL A 109 -8.37 5.88 11.71
C VAL A 109 -7.58 7.10 11.25
N SER A 110 -8.13 8.30 11.42
CA SER A 110 -7.45 9.57 11.14
C SER A 110 -7.23 10.46 12.37
N GLN A 111 -7.62 10.01 13.57
CA GLN A 111 -7.37 10.75 14.81
C GLN A 111 -5.90 10.59 15.22
N ALA A 112 -5.19 11.71 15.40
CA ALA A 112 -3.74 11.72 15.57
C ALA A 112 -3.26 11.05 16.88
N ASP A 113 -4.05 11.19 17.95
CA ASP A 113 -3.85 10.54 19.24
C ASP A 113 -3.92 9.02 19.13
N VAL A 114 -4.95 8.49 18.46
CA VAL A 114 -5.14 7.05 18.25
C VAL A 114 -4.08 6.50 17.30
N VAL A 115 -3.77 7.21 16.21
CA VAL A 115 -2.71 6.80 15.26
C VAL A 115 -1.36 6.75 15.95
N ARG A 116 -1.05 7.73 16.81
CA ARG A 116 0.17 7.74 17.61
C ARG A 116 0.21 6.54 18.55
N GLU A 117 -0.88 6.23 19.24
CA GLU A 117 -0.95 5.06 20.13
C GLU A 117 -0.71 3.75 19.36
N ILE A 118 -1.40 3.55 18.23
CA ILE A 118 -1.22 2.36 17.38
C ILE A 118 0.22 2.26 16.85
N THR A 119 0.82 3.37 16.44
CA THR A 119 2.17 3.39 15.84
C THR A 119 3.28 3.24 16.87
N THR A 120 3.07 3.69 18.10
CA THR A 120 4.03 3.57 19.20
C THR A 120 3.88 2.26 19.98
N CYS A 121 2.76 1.55 19.79
CA CYS A 121 2.55 0.26 20.39
C CYS A 121 3.67 -0.71 19.98
N THR A 122 4.47 -1.14 20.97
CA THR A 122 5.61 -2.05 20.75
C THR A 122 5.17 -3.51 20.70
N SER A 123 3.86 -3.79 20.88
CA SER A 123 3.30 -5.12 20.72
C SER A 123 3.53 -5.63 19.30
N LEU A 124 3.96 -6.89 19.18
CA LEU A 124 4.08 -7.56 17.88
C LEU A 124 2.72 -7.82 17.21
N GLU A 125 1.62 -7.54 17.91
CA GLU A 125 0.25 -7.73 17.43
C GLU A 125 -0.15 -6.72 16.35
N PHE A 126 0.43 -5.51 16.36
CA PHE A 126 0.22 -4.48 15.32
C PHE A 126 1.23 -4.62 14.19
N GLY A 127 1.28 -5.81 13.61
CA GLY A 127 2.12 -6.13 12.47
C GLY A 127 1.51 -5.76 11.12
N LYS A 128 2.32 -5.85 10.08
CA LYS A 128 1.87 -5.85 8.68
C LYS A 128 0.81 -6.94 8.47
N PRO A 129 -0.29 -6.64 7.77
CA PRO A 129 -1.30 -7.65 7.45
C PRO A 129 -0.72 -8.86 6.71
N SER A 130 -1.22 -10.05 7.01
CA SER A 130 -0.76 -11.29 6.38
C SER A 130 -0.93 -11.31 4.86
N TYR A 131 -1.91 -10.57 4.32
CA TYR A 131 -2.08 -10.45 2.86
C TYR A 131 -0.89 -9.76 2.20
N GLN A 132 -0.23 -8.80 2.87
CA GLN A 132 0.96 -8.13 2.32
C GLN A 132 2.11 -9.12 2.14
N GLN A 133 2.31 -10.00 3.12
CA GLN A 133 3.31 -11.07 3.00
C GLN A 133 2.95 -12.06 1.90
N ARG A 134 1.66 -12.39 1.73
CA ARG A 134 1.22 -13.32 0.66
C ARG A 134 1.40 -12.72 -0.74
N GLU A 135 1.13 -11.43 -0.90
CA GLU A 135 1.20 -10.74 -2.19
C GLU A 135 2.64 -10.37 -2.57
N LEU A 136 3.43 -9.88 -1.61
CA LEU A 136 4.78 -9.38 -1.87
C LEU A 136 5.86 -10.41 -1.55
N GLY A 137 5.57 -11.43 -0.75
CA GLY A 137 6.53 -12.46 -0.33
C GLY A 137 7.18 -13.24 -1.49
N PRO A 138 6.47 -13.59 -2.57
CA PRO A 138 7.11 -14.25 -3.72
C PRO A 138 8.21 -13.42 -4.38
N LEU A 139 8.11 -12.08 -4.34
CA LEU A 139 9.08 -11.16 -4.92
C LEU A 139 10.15 -10.71 -3.91
N LEU A 140 9.71 -10.35 -2.70
CA LEU A 140 10.55 -9.69 -1.69
C LEU A 140 11.01 -10.63 -0.57
N GLY A 141 10.62 -11.91 -0.61
CA GLY A 141 10.92 -12.89 0.40
C GLY A 141 10.38 -12.49 1.78
N GLN A 142 11.09 -12.89 2.84
CA GLN A 142 10.85 -12.42 4.21
C GLN A 142 11.76 -11.22 4.56
N GLY A 143 11.74 -10.18 3.75
CA GLY A 143 12.50 -8.95 3.98
C GLY A 143 11.81 -7.96 4.92
N ILE A 144 12.45 -6.80 5.13
CA ILE A 144 11.98 -5.74 6.05
C ILE A 144 10.56 -5.22 5.71
N LEU A 145 10.17 -5.33 4.43
CA LEU A 145 8.88 -4.89 3.92
C LEU A 145 7.76 -5.92 4.11
N THR A 146 8.07 -7.19 4.34
CA THR A 146 7.10 -8.29 4.40
C THR A 146 7.11 -9.05 5.73
N SER A 147 8.19 -8.93 6.51
CA SER A 147 8.35 -9.57 7.81
C SER A 147 7.70 -8.77 8.95
N ASN A 148 7.38 -9.47 10.03
CA ASN A 148 6.87 -8.94 11.31
C ASN A 148 7.71 -9.47 12.48
N GLY A 149 7.45 -8.94 13.67
CA GLY A 149 8.00 -9.53 14.90
C GLY A 149 9.51 -9.43 15.03
N LYS A 150 10.11 -10.48 15.60
CA LYS A 150 11.56 -10.58 15.84
C LYS A 150 12.38 -10.54 14.55
N VAL A 151 11.88 -11.15 13.47
CA VAL A 151 12.57 -11.18 12.16
C VAL A 151 12.71 -9.76 11.62
N TRP A 152 11.60 -9.01 11.61
CA TRP A 152 11.60 -7.61 11.20
C TRP A 152 12.50 -6.74 12.09
N ALA A 153 12.42 -6.91 13.41
CA ALA A 153 13.23 -6.14 14.37
C ALA A 153 14.73 -6.40 14.17
N HIS A 154 15.12 -7.65 13.94
CA HIS A 154 16.50 -8.02 13.66
C HIS A 154 17.02 -7.39 12.36
N GLN A 155 16.25 -7.50 11.27
CA GLN A 155 16.61 -6.88 9.98
C GLN A 155 16.73 -5.36 10.10
N ARG A 156 15.81 -4.71 10.82
CA ARG A 156 15.87 -3.26 11.05
C ARG A 156 17.10 -2.86 11.85
N LYS A 157 17.49 -3.65 12.85
CA LYS A 157 18.69 -3.42 13.66
C LYS A 157 19.97 -3.50 12.83
N ILE A 158 20.03 -4.41 11.85
CA ILE A 158 21.17 -4.53 10.93
C ILE A 158 21.24 -3.34 9.97
N LEU A 159 20.10 -2.91 9.41
CA LEU A 159 20.06 -1.85 8.39
C LEU A 159 20.13 -0.42 8.95
N ALA A 160 19.67 -0.19 10.18
CA ALA A 160 19.57 1.15 10.75
C ALA A 160 20.89 1.97 10.73
N PRO A 161 22.08 1.40 11.02
CA PRO A 161 23.33 2.15 11.02
C PRO A 161 23.70 2.78 9.67
N GLU A 162 23.33 2.15 8.55
CA GLU A 162 23.60 2.68 7.20
C GLU A 162 22.78 3.95 6.89
N LEU A 163 21.74 4.21 7.68
CA LEU A 163 20.88 5.39 7.55
C LEU A 163 21.15 6.43 8.64
N TYR A 164 22.24 6.29 9.41
CA TYR A 164 22.63 7.28 10.41
C TYR A 164 23.17 8.54 9.75
N THR A 165 23.03 9.67 10.44
CA THR A 165 23.37 11.01 9.94
C THR A 165 24.76 11.09 9.33
N ASP A 166 25.75 10.42 9.91
CA ASP A 166 27.13 10.46 9.41
C ASP A 166 27.30 9.70 8.08
N LYS A 167 26.61 8.56 7.93
CA LYS A 167 26.56 7.81 6.66
C LYS A 167 25.80 8.57 5.59
N VAL A 168 24.65 9.14 5.94
CA VAL A 168 23.83 9.96 5.02
C VAL A 168 24.61 11.18 4.54
N LYS A 169 25.35 11.86 5.43
CA LYS A 169 26.25 12.98 5.04
C LYS A 169 27.30 12.55 4.02
N GLY A 170 27.86 11.36 4.17
CA GLY A 170 28.79 10.79 3.18
C GLY A 170 28.15 10.61 1.80
N MET A 171 26.86 10.23 1.74
CA MET A 171 26.11 10.06 0.49
C MET A 171 25.67 11.39 -0.15
N MET A 172 25.64 12.49 0.60
CA MET A 172 25.14 13.77 0.10
C MET A 172 25.93 14.31 -1.09
N SER A 173 27.24 14.07 -1.16
CA SER A 173 28.07 14.46 -2.30
C SER A 173 27.64 13.75 -3.59
N LEU A 174 27.41 12.43 -3.51
CA LEU A 174 26.94 11.61 -4.64
C LEU A 174 25.54 12.02 -5.12
N ILE A 175 24.66 12.34 -4.17
CA ILE A 175 23.31 12.85 -4.47
C ILE A 175 23.41 14.21 -5.16
N ALA A 176 24.26 15.12 -4.65
CA ALA A 176 24.47 16.43 -5.24
C ALA A 176 25.03 16.32 -6.66
N GLU A 177 26.03 15.47 -6.88
CA GLU A 177 26.62 15.22 -8.20
C GLU A 177 25.60 14.63 -9.18
N SER A 178 24.83 13.62 -8.76
CA SER A 178 23.77 13.05 -9.62
C SER A 178 22.71 14.10 -9.98
N THR A 179 22.38 14.99 -9.03
CA THR A 179 21.42 16.07 -9.24
C THR A 179 21.97 17.13 -10.20
N THR A 180 23.26 17.49 -10.10
CA THR A 180 23.87 18.47 -11.02
C THR A 180 23.93 17.94 -12.45
N VAL A 181 24.19 16.65 -12.65
CA VAL A 181 24.13 15.99 -13.96
C VAL A 181 22.71 16.00 -14.54
N LEU A 182 21.70 15.71 -13.71
CA LEU A 182 20.31 15.77 -14.17
C LEU A 182 19.91 17.21 -14.56
N LEU A 183 20.28 18.20 -13.74
CA LEU A 183 20.02 19.61 -14.00
C LEU A 183 20.73 20.12 -15.25
N SER A 184 21.98 19.70 -15.49
CA SER A 184 22.71 20.10 -16.70
C SER A 184 22.08 19.49 -17.96
N SER A 185 21.61 18.25 -17.89
CA SER A 185 20.84 17.62 -18.96
C SER A 185 19.57 18.40 -19.29
N TRP A 186 18.80 18.81 -18.27
CA TRP A 186 17.60 19.63 -18.47
C TRP A 186 17.93 21.01 -19.05
N LYS A 187 18.96 21.69 -18.56
CA LYS A 187 19.41 22.97 -19.11
C LYS A 187 19.79 22.87 -20.57
N SER A 188 20.59 21.87 -20.95
CA SER A 188 20.97 21.64 -22.34
C SER A 188 19.77 21.40 -23.25
N ARG A 189 18.74 20.72 -22.76
CA ARG A 189 17.49 20.50 -23.51
C ARG A 189 16.69 21.80 -23.68
N ILE A 190 16.57 22.59 -22.61
CA ILE A 190 15.91 23.90 -22.65
C ILE A 190 16.59 24.83 -23.66
N GLU A 191 17.92 24.86 -23.68
CA GLU A 191 18.70 25.66 -24.63
C GLU A 191 18.47 25.22 -26.09
N LYS A 192 18.43 23.90 -26.35
CA LYS A 192 18.16 23.35 -27.68
C LYS A 192 16.74 23.63 -28.18
N GLU A 193 15.76 23.68 -27.28
CA GLU A 193 14.34 23.90 -27.61
C GLU A 193 13.95 25.39 -27.59
N GLY A 194 14.91 26.31 -27.48
CA GLY A 194 14.66 27.75 -27.63
C GLY A 194 14.21 28.47 -26.35
N GLY A 195 14.59 27.96 -25.17
CA GLY A 195 14.38 28.62 -23.88
C GLY A 195 13.23 28.05 -23.05
N VAL A 196 12.40 27.18 -23.62
CA VAL A 196 11.36 26.42 -22.90
C VAL A 196 11.35 24.99 -23.45
N ALA A 197 11.40 24.00 -22.57
CA ALA A 197 11.30 22.59 -22.94
C ALA A 197 10.22 21.88 -22.13
N GLU A 198 9.40 21.07 -22.80
CA GLU A 198 8.44 20.18 -22.15
C GLU A 198 9.16 18.88 -21.75
N ILE A 199 9.31 18.65 -20.44
CA ILE A 199 9.97 17.46 -19.91
C ILE A 199 8.92 16.50 -19.35
N LYS A 200 8.69 15.42 -20.08
CA LYS A 200 7.84 14.32 -19.61
C LYS A 200 8.59 13.51 -18.54
N ILE A 201 8.10 13.55 -17.31
CA ILE A 201 8.77 12.96 -16.13
C ILE A 201 8.76 11.42 -16.18
N ASP A 202 7.75 10.80 -16.79
CA ASP A 202 7.60 9.33 -16.83
C ASP A 202 8.69 8.61 -17.64
N GLU A 203 9.32 9.28 -18.62
CA GLU A 203 10.46 8.71 -19.37
C GLU A 203 11.82 8.99 -18.70
N GLY A 204 11.85 9.87 -17.69
CA GLY A 204 13.05 10.29 -16.96
C GLY A 204 13.49 9.32 -15.85
N GLY A 205 12.65 8.36 -15.47
CA GLY A 205 12.98 7.35 -14.45
C GLY A 205 14.25 6.54 -14.77
N ASN A 206 14.50 6.30 -16.06
CA ASN A 206 15.70 5.61 -16.55
C ASN A 206 17.02 6.32 -16.20
N VAL A 207 17.01 7.63 -15.97
CA VAL A 207 18.22 8.40 -15.62
C VAL A 207 18.53 8.29 -14.13
N GLN A 208 17.50 8.33 -13.27
CA GLN A 208 17.65 8.14 -11.82
C GLN A 208 17.98 6.67 -11.48
N GLU A 209 17.31 5.72 -12.13
CA GLU A 209 17.52 4.28 -11.92
C GLU A 209 18.94 3.85 -12.31
N LYS A 210 19.48 4.35 -13.44
CA LYS A 210 20.88 4.12 -13.84
C LYS A 210 21.90 4.73 -12.89
N SER A 211 21.59 5.85 -12.22
CA SER A 211 22.50 6.47 -11.26
C SER A 211 22.50 5.74 -9.91
N ILE A 212 21.32 5.35 -9.41
CA ILE A 212 21.16 4.63 -8.14
C ILE A 212 21.76 3.21 -8.23
N HIS A 213 21.52 2.48 -9.34
CA HIS A 213 22.08 1.14 -9.52
C HIS A 213 23.60 1.13 -9.67
N ARG A 214 24.21 2.15 -10.27
CA ARG A 214 25.66 2.21 -10.43
C ARG A 214 26.37 2.53 -9.11
N ASN A 215 25.78 3.36 -8.26
CA ASN A 215 26.45 3.84 -7.05
C ASN A 215 26.25 2.90 -5.85
N SER A 216 25.08 2.27 -5.71
CA SER A 216 24.79 1.42 -4.55
C SER A 216 25.50 0.06 -4.56
N TRP A 217 25.88 -0.47 -5.72
CA TRP A 217 26.50 -1.80 -5.82
C TRP A 217 28.04 -1.75 -5.88
N HIS A 218 28.65 -0.73 -6.47
CA HIS A 218 30.10 -0.62 -6.54
C HIS A 218 30.76 -0.39 -5.16
N GLU A 219 30.15 0.36 -4.25
CA GLU A 219 30.70 0.59 -2.90
C GLU A 219 30.56 -0.64 -1.97
N ILE A 220 29.49 -1.43 -2.14
CA ILE A 220 29.27 -2.64 -1.32
C ILE A 220 30.29 -3.75 -1.68
N TYR A 221 30.63 -3.91 -2.96
CA TYR A 221 31.65 -4.89 -3.37
C TYR A 221 33.08 -4.42 -3.08
N ALA A 222 33.37 -3.12 -3.17
CA ALA A 222 34.70 -2.58 -2.84
C ALA A 222 35.09 -2.73 -1.36
N HIS A 223 34.10 -2.88 -0.46
CA HIS A 223 34.33 -3.10 0.97
C HIS A 223 34.46 -4.57 1.37
N GLN A 224 34.20 -5.52 0.47
CA GLN A 224 34.34 -6.97 0.73
C GLN A 224 35.70 -7.54 0.26
N GLU A 225 36.53 -6.75 -0.45
CA GLU A 225 37.87 -7.13 -0.95
C GLU A 225 39.03 -6.58 -0.09
N LYS A 226 38.78 -6.15 1.15
CA LYS A 226 39.82 -5.80 2.14
C LYS A 226 39.54 -6.48 3.47
#